data_AF-A0A1X2DIA3-F1
#
_entry.id   AF-A0A1X2DIA3-F1
#
_cell.length_a   1.000
_cell.length_b   1.000
_cell.length_c   1.000
_cell.angle_alpha   90.00
_cell.angle_beta   90.00
_cell.angle_gamma   90.00
#
_symmetry.space_group_name_H-M   'P 1'
#
loop_
_entity.id
_entity.type
_entity.pdbx_description
1 polymer ?
#
loop_
_entity_poly.entity_id
_entity_poly.type
_entity_poly.pdbx_seq_one_letter_code
_entity_poly.pdbx_strand_id
1 'polypeptide(L)'
;MSLLVVLPELLLSAATDLESVDAELKSAIAAAASHTTGLAAAGADEVSAAMAELLAEHGQQFQALSTQVSESYQQFLEALSGGAWSYLGAEGVNVSPLQIAENALLTVINAPTEVLFGRSLIGDGANGTAASPNGGAGGLLYGSGGSGYSPTASGAAGGAGGAAGLIGNGGPGGAGGANAWGGAGGHGGWLFGSGGAGGQAGAAGTTGTVGGAGGNAGLFGAGGPGGAGGINAAGGAGGLGGWLYGNNGAAGVGSPVSATVPLQLTERGIEPVTYASINGGRPVQLEVDTGSVGLIAPFWDIGLRHLGLPTGIGLAAYGSGVNCLYLTFDTTVDFGNGAITAPTSVGVGVVYFPTSPYALLTLALGPVGPLIGLGPFGTADGILGIGVNTGGFPTAGAPPPGNVITALPGDLNQGVLINAPHGQMQFGANPLSPLPNASISGAPVAPLAIQINNGPLVPVVAVIDSGGASGSITASALGTGQVSGTVPPGTTISVYTSNGQTLLYSYTTSATVGPFQGPTVMSTPTSLGYDMITGFAPFALGPVYISTSPNGVGTTIFDT
;
A
#
# COMPACT_ATOMS: atom_id res chain seq x y z
N MET A 1 7.25 30.76 39.57
CA MET A 1 8.34 31.48 38.87
C MET A 1 7.71 32.18 37.68
N SER A 2 7.92 33.49 37.52
CA SER A 2 7.40 34.22 36.35
C SER A 2 8.34 33.99 35.17
N LEU A 3 7.79 33.56 34.03
CA LEU A 3 8.52 33.45 32.77
C LEU A 3 8.79 34.86 32.24
N LEU A 4 10.07 35.26 32.13
CA LEU A 4 10.48 36.49 31.46
C LEU A 4 10.86 36.12 30.02
N VAL A 5 10.06 36.56 29.06
CA VAL A 5 10.33 36.38 27.63
C VAL A 5 10.79 37.73 27.07
N VAL A 6 11.98 37.76 26.49
CA VAL A 6 12.53 38.93 25.79
C VAL A 6 12.70 38.55 24.32
N LEU A 7 12.30 39.45 23.41
CA LEU A 7 12.52 39.32 21.98
C LEU A 7 13.65 40.28 21.58
N PRO A 8 14.91 39.82 21.44
CA PRO A 8 16.04 40.70 21.19
C PRO A 8 15.91 41.52 19.90
N GLU A 9 15.24 40.96 18.89
CA GLU A 9 14.94 41.63 17.62
C GLU A 9 14.06 42.88 17.82
N LEU A 10 13.07 42.81 18.72
CA LEU A 10 12.23 43.97 19.04
C LEU A 10 12.99 45.03 19.85
N LEU A 11 13.91 44.62 20.73
CA LEU A 11 14.74 45.54 21.50
C LEU A 11 15.75 46.29 20.62
N LEU A 12 16.35 45.60 19.64
CA LEU A 12 17.27 46.23 18.67
C LEU A 12 16.53 47.17 17.72
N SER A 13 15.32 46.81 17.28
CA SER A 13 14.45 47.71 16.51
C SER A 13 14.08 48.96 17.31
N ALA A 14 13.66 48.78 18.57
CA ALA A 14 13.32 49.89 19.45
C ALA A 14 14.52 50.80 19.72
N ALA A 15 15.73 50.27 19.89
CA ALA A 15 16.95 51.07 20.02
C ALA A 15 17.20 51.95 18.77
N THR A 16 16.98 51.40 17.57
CA THR A 16 17.12 52.14 16.31
C THR A 16 16.08 53.26 16.17
N ASP A 17 14.81 52.98 16.51
CA ASP A 17 13.76 53.99 16.50
C ASP A 17 14.05 55.12 17.49
N LEU A 18 14.55 54.78 18.68
CA LEU A 18 14.90 55.73 19.72
C LEU A 18 16.13 56.57 19.36
N GLU A 19 17.10 56.04 18.62
CA GLU A 19 18.21 56.80 18.02
C GLU A 19 17.71 57.83 17.01
N SER A 20 16.72 57.46 16.18
CA SER A 20 16.09 58.39 15.23
C SER A 20 15.38 59.55 15.97
N VAL A 21 14.67 59.25 17.05
CA VAL A 21 14.00 60.27 17.88
C VAL A 21 15.02 61.22 18.54
N ASP A 22 16.15 60.72 19.03
CA ASP A 22 17.22 61.56 19.60
C ASP A 22 17.83 62.49 18.54
N ALA A 23 18.05 61.99 17.32
CA ALA A 23 18.54 62.81 16.21
C ALA A 23 17.56 63.93 15.84
N GLU A 24 16.26 63.63 15.78
CA GLU A 24 15.21 64.63 15.54
C GLU A 24 15.12 65.66 16.66
N LEU A 25 15.20 65.22 17.92
CA LEU A 25 15.15 66.09 19.08
C LEU A 25 16.35 67.04 19.14
N LYS A 26 17.57 66.53 18.90
CA LYS A 26 18.78 67.35 18.80
C LYS A 26 18.68 68.40 17.69
N SER A 27 18.15 68.01 16.52
CA SER A 27 17.89 68.93 15.41
C SER A 27 16.91 70.04 15.80
N ALA A 28 15.80 69.69 16.45
CA ALA A 28 14.79 70.65 16.91
C ALA A 28 15.34 71.63 17.97
N ILE A 29 16.10 71.11 18.94
CA ILE A 29 16.71 71.91 20.02
C ILE A 29 17.78 72.87 19.45
N ALA A 30 18.57 72.41 18.47
CA ALA A 30 19.53 73.24 17.77
C ALA A 30 18.84 74.34 16.94
N ALA A 31 17.75 74.03 16.25
CA ALA A 31 16.96 75.01 15.50
C ALA A 31 16.32 76.07 16.42
N ALA A 32 15.92 75.70 17.63
CA ALA A 32 15.34 76.61 18.61
C ALA A 32 16.37 77.49 19.36
N ALA A 33 17.66 77.16 19.29
CA ALA A 33 18.71 77.82 20.08
C ALA A 33 18.80 79.33 19.78
N SER A 34 18.91 79.72 18.50
CA SER A 34 19.03 81.14 18.11
C SER A 34 17.82 81.98 18.51
N HIS A 35 16.62 81.37 18.51
CA HIS A 35 15.36 82.02 18.86
C HIS A 35 15.13 82.16 20.36
N THR A 36 15.90 81.47 21.20
CA THR A 36 15.72 81.44 22.66
C THR A 36 16.89 82.08 23.41
N THR A 37 18.09 82.07 22.84
CA THR A 37 19.29 82.67 23.47
C THR A 37 19.69 84.03 22.87
N GLY A 38 19.10 84.41 21.73
CA GLY A 38 19.42 85.63 20.99
C GLY A 38 18.29 86.68 20.99
N LEU A 39 17.47 86.74 22.05
CA LEU A 39 16.36 87.69 22.12
C LEU A 39 16.87 89.14 22.18
N ALA A 40 16.41 89.97 21.25
CA ALA A 40 16.58 91.42 21.34
C ALA A 40 15.54 92.03 22.29
N ALA A 41 15.93 93.07 23.04
CA ALA A 41 15.00 93.83 23.87
C ALA A 41 13.90 94.47 23.00
N ALA A 42 12.63 94.34 23.42
CA ALA A 42 11.49 94.84 22.63
C ALA A 42 11.36 96.37 22.66
N GLY A 43 11.96 97.02 23.66
CA GLY A 43 12.05 98.46 23.83
C GLY A 43 13.47 98.87 24.25
N ALA A 44 13.80 100.15 24.10
CA ALA A 44 15.10 100.71 24.47
C ALA A 44 15.25 101.00 25.98
N ASP A 45 14.38 100.42 26.81
CA ASP A 45 14.37 100.60 28.25
C ASP A 45 15.07 99.46 29.00
N GLU A 46 15.53 99.76 30.21
CA GLU A 46 16.30 98.86 31.06
C GLU A 46 15.49 97.61 31.50
N VAL A 47 14.16 97.73 31.59
CA VAL A 47 13.28 96.60 31.99
C VAL A 47 13.16 95.61 30.84
N SER A 48 12.97 96.08 29.61
CA SER A 48 12.97 95.24 28.41
C SER A 48 14.31 94.55 28.17
N ALA A 49 15.44 95.23 28.46
CA ALA A 49 16.77 94.65 28.38
C ALA A 49 17.00 93.55 29.42
N ALA A 50 16.66 93.81 30.69
CA ALA A 50 16.78 92.82 31.76
C ALA A 50 15.88 91.59 31.54
N MET A 51 14.68 91.77 31.00
CA MET A 51 13.79 90.66 30.66
C MET A 51 14.32 89.81 29.50
N ALA A 52 14.90 90.44 28.47
CA ALA A 52 15.54 89.73 27.35
C ALA A 52 16.77 88.92 27.82
N GLU A 53 17.57 89.48 28.74
CA GLU A 53 18.72 88.81 29.35
C GLU A 53 18.30 87.61 30.22
N LEU A 54 17.28 87.77 31.07
CA LEU A 54 16.72 86.66 31.88
C LEU A 54 16.22 85.51 30.99
N LEU A 55 15.50 85.83 29.91
CA LEU A 55 15.00 84.82 28.97
C LEU A 55 16.14 84.15 28.20
N ALA A 56 17.17 84.90 27.80
CA ALA A 56 18.35 84.35 27.15
C ALA A 56 19.17 83.43 28.07
N GLU A 57 19.31 83.80 29.34
CA GLU A 57 19.94 82.97 30.37
C GLU A 57 19.17 81.66 30.58
N HIS A 58 17.84 81.72 30.66
CA HIS A 58 17.00 80.53 30.74
C HIS A 58 17.12 79.64 29.49
N GLY A 59 17.23 80.26 28.31
CA GLY A 59 17.51 79.56 27.06
C GLY A 59 18.86 78.83 27.08
N GLN A 60 19.92 79.44 27.62
CA GLN A 60 21.22 78.80 27.75
C GLN A 60 21.20 77.64 28.75
N GLN A 61 20.50 77.79 29.88
CA GLN A 61 20.29 76.71 30.85
C GLN A 61 19.55 75.53 30.22
N PHE A 62 18.52 75.79 29.40
CA PHE A 62 17.79 74.76 28.67
C PHE A 62 18.69 74.01 27.67
N GLN A 63 19.58 74.71 26.95
CA GLN A 63 20.54 74.08 26.02
C GLN A 63 21.58 73.21 26.75
N ALA A 64 22.09 73.69 27.90
CA ALA A 64 23.01 72.92 28.73
C ALA A 64 22.36 71.64 29.29
N LEU A 65 21.12 71.74 29.79
CA LEU A 65 20.35 70.59 30.26
C LEU A 65 20.04 69.60 29.12
N SER A 66 19.68 70.11 27.94
CA SER A 66 19.39 69.28 26.76
C SER A 66 20.60 68.46 26.31
N THR A 67 21.81 69.04 26.44
CA THR A 67 23.06 68.33 26.17
C THR A 67 23.28 67.20 27.19
N GLN A 68 23.08 67.47 28.48
CA GLN A 68 23.20 66.47 29.54
C GLN A 68 22.18 65.33 29.41
N VAL A 69 20.94 65.64 29.01
CA VAL A 69 19.89 64.64 28.73
C VAL A 69 20.26 63.77 27.53
N SER A 70 20.82 64.37 26.47
CA SER A 70 21.26 63.65 25.27
C SER A 70 22.36 62.63 25.59
N GLU A 71 23.33 63.00 26.42
CA GLU A 71 24.41 62.09 26.85
C GLU A 71 23.88 60.92 27.69
N SER A 72 22.94 61.20 28.61
CA SER A 72 22.28 60.16 29.41
C SER A 72 21.44 59.21 28.54
N TYR A 73 20.76 59.74 27.53
CA TYR A 73 19.96 58.96 26.59
C TYR A 73 20.83 58.06 25.70
N GLN A 74 21.99 58.53 25.26
CA GLN A 74 22.95 57.69 24.53
C GLN A 74 23.47 56.52 25.39
N GLN A 75 23.81 56.77 26.66
CA GLN A 75 24.22 55.70 27.58
C GLN A 75 23.10 54.68 27.80
N PHE A 76 21.84 55.14 27.84
CA PHE A 76 20.68 54.26 27.91
C PHE A 76 20.55 53.37 26.66
N LEU A 77 20.73 53.92 25.47
CA LEU A 77 20.68 53.16 24.21
C LEU A 77 21.82 52.14 24.08
N GLU A 78 23.03 52.51 24.49
CA GLU A 78 24.17 51.60 24.54
C GLU A 78 23.91 50.44 25.51
N ALA A 79 23.35 50.72 26.69
CA ALA A 79 22.98 49.70 27.67
C ALA A 79 21.83 48.80 27.16
N LEU A 80 20.84 49.36 26.45
CA LEU A 80 19.72 48.64 25.87
C LEU A 80 20.20 47.64 24.79
N SER A 81 21.05 48.12 23.87
CA SER A 81 21.66 47.29 22.84
C SER A 81 22.60 46.22 23.44
N GLY A 82 23.43 46.60 24.42
CA GLY A 82 24.30 45.67 25.14
C GLY A 82 23.53 44.59 25.90
N GLY A 83 22.35 44.93 26.45
CA GLY A 83 21.42 44.00 27.05
C GLY A 83 20.86 43.00 26.04
N ALA A 84 20.41 43.45 24.87
CA ALA A 84 19.91 42.58 23.80
C ALA A 84 20.98 41.57 23.33
N TRP A 85 22.24 42.02 23.16
CA TRP A 85 23.37 41.15 22.84
C TRP A 85 23.69 40.14 23.95
N SER A 86 23.53 40.54 25.22
CA SER A 86 23.73 39.64 26.36
C SER A 86 22.66 38.53 26.40
N TYR A 87 21.40 38.83 26.06
CA TYR A 87 20.34 37.82 25.93
C TYR A 87 20.60 36.87 24.75
N LEU A 88 20.97 37.39 23.57
CA LEU A 88 21.35 36.55 22.42
C LEU A 88 22.58 35.67 22.72
N GLY A 89 23.57 36.22 23.43
CA GLY A 89 24.75 35.49 23.87
C GLY A 89 24.43 34.40 24.90
N ALA A 90 23.53 34.68 25.85
CA ALA A 90 23.10 33.68 26.84
C ALA A 90 22.36 32.49 26.20
N GLU A 91 21.50 32.74 25.22
CA GLU A 91 20.84 31.67 24.44
C GLU A 91 21.86 30.85 23.63
N GLY A 92 22.80 31.51 22.93
CA GLY A 92 23.83 30.82 22.16
C GLY A 92 24.83 30.01 23.01
N VAL A 93 25.20 30.54 24.19
CA VAL A 93 26.13 29.88 25.12
C VAL A 93 25.49 28.74 25.89
N ASN A 94 24.17 28.71 26.08
CA ASN A 94 23.52 27.60 26.79
C ASN A 94 23.12 26.44 25.87
N VAL A 95 22.79 26.70 24.59
CA VAL A 95 22.38 25.65 23.64
C VAL A 95 23.54 24.70 23.30
N SER A 96 24.73 25.22 23.01
CA SER A 96 25.88 24.41 22.56
C SER A 96 26.43 23.47 23.65
N PRO A 97 26.69 23.90 24.90
CA PRO A 97 27.12 23.02 25.99
C PRO A 97 26.06 21.99 26.39
N LEU A 98 24.77 22.32 26.32
CA LEU A 98 23.71 21.35 26.58
C LEU A 98 23.68 20.26 25.51
N GLN A 99 23.81 20.61 24.22
CA GLN A 99 23.94 19.63 23.13
C GLN A 99 25.20 18.78 23.26
N ILE A 100 26.33 19.37 23.65
CA ILE A 100 27.58 18.63 23.90
C ILE A 100 27.43 17.68 25.11
N ALA A 101 26.80 18.14 26.20
CA ALA A 101 26.56 17.32 27.38
C ALA A 101 25.57 16.17 27.09
N GLU A 102 24.52 16.43 26.32
CA GLU A 102 23.58 15.42 25.83
C GLU A 102 24.31 14.36 24.98
N ASN A 103 25.10 14.78 24.00
CA ASN A 103 25.89 13.87 23.16
C ASN A 103 26.91 13.06 23.97
N ALA A 104 27.57 13.68 24.96
CA ALA A 104 28.50 12.99 25.85
C ALA A 104 27.77 11.93 26.70
N LEU A 105 26.59 12.26 27.22
CA LEU A 105 25.76 11.33 27.98
C LEU A 105 25.28 10.16 27.10
N LEU A 106 24.77 10.44 25.90
CA LEU A 106 24.37 9.41 24.94
C LEU A 106 25.54 8.51 24.57
N THR A 107 26.75 9.07 24.39
CA THR A 107 27.96 8.29 24.14
C THR A 107 28.25 7.31 25.28
N VAL A 108 28.17 7.76 26.54
CA VAL A 108 28.37 6.89 27.71
C VAL A 108 27.28 5.82 27.82
N ILE A 109 26.02 6.18 27.56
CA ILE A 109 24.87 5.25 27.60
C ILE A 109 24.98 4.19 26.50
N ASN A 110 25.43 4.57 25.29
CA ASN A 110 25.51 3.68 24.14
C ASN A 110 26.78 2.84 24.11
N ALA A 111 27.87 3.26 24.77
CA ALA A 111 29.16 2.58 24.72
C ALA A 111 29.07 1.06 25.02
N PRO A 112 28.33 0.58 26.04
CA PRO A 112 28.20 -0.85 26.28
C PRO A 112 27.55 -1.62 25.13
N THR A 113 26.49 -1.08 24.52
CA THR A 113 25.78 -1.78 23.44
C THR A 113 26.49 -1.65 22.09
N GLU A 114 27.20 -0.54 21.86
CA GLU A 114 28.08 -0.40 20.70
C GLU A 114 29.19 -1.46 20.75
N VAL A 115 29.80 -1.70 21.92
CA VAL A 115 30.82 -2.75 22.07
C VAL A 115 30.24 -4.16 21.90
N LEU A 116 29.05 -4.43 22.47
CA LEU A 116 28.48 -5.78 22.49
C LEU A 116 27.74 -6.16 21.21
N PHE A 117 27.08 -5.19 20.56
CA PHE A 117 26.15 -5.43 19.45
C PHE A 117 26.45 -4.61 18.20
N GLY A 118 27.43 -3.69 18.24
CA GLY A 118 27.70 -2.75 17.15
C GLY A 118 26.52 -1.82 16.85
N ARG A 119 25.70 -1.55 17.88
CA ARG A 119 24.48 -0.76 17.75
C ARG A 119 24.20 0.03 19.02
N SER A 120 23.87 1.30 18.87
CA SER A 120 23.50 2.19 19.96
C SER A 120 22.27 1.67 20.71
N LEU A 121 22.20 1.93 22.02
CA LEU A 121 21.04 1.61 22.83
C LEU A 121 19.91 2.61 22.54
N ILE A 122 20.26 3.89 22.45
CA ILE A 122 19.38 5.02 22.20
C ILE A 122 20.00 5.91 21.10
N GLY A 123 19.21 6.28 20.09
CA GLY A 123 19.62 7.21 19.04
C GLY A 123 19.12 6.79 17.67
N ASP A 124 18.92 7.75 16.76
CA ASP A 124 18.47 7.46 15.41
C ASP A 124 19.57 6.84 14.55
N GLY A 125 19.17 6.07 13.55
CA GLY A 125 20.08 5.48 12.58
C GLY A 125 20.65 6.53 11.64
N ALA A 126 21.91 6.37 11.25
CA ALA A 126 22.54 7.28 10.30
C ALA A 126 21.84 7.22 8.93
N ASN A 127 21.62 8.37 8.29
CA ASN A 127 21.11 8.40 6.92
C ASN A 127 22.11 7.78 5.95
N GLY A 128 21.58 7.11 4.93
CA GLY A 128 22.36 6.60 3.81
C GLY A 128 23.07 7.74 3.08
N THR A 129 24.22 7.41 2.50
CA THR A 129 25.06 8.32 1.73
C THR A 129 25.37 7.73 0.35
N ALA A 130 25.95 8.51 -0.55
CA ALA A 130 26.38 8.01 -1.85
C ALA A 130 27.35 6.80 -1.75
N ALA A 131 28.18 6.74 -0.70
CA ALA A 131 29.12 5.65 -0.48
C ALA A 131 28.49 4.44 0.23
N SER A 132 27.47 4.67 1.06
CA SER A 132 26.71 3.63 1.77
C SER A 132 25.22 3.96 1.67
N PRO A 133 24.53 3.53 0.61
CA PRO A 133 23.20 4.03 0.28
C PRO A 133 22.10 3.70 1.30
N ASN A 134 22.24 2.62 2.05
CA ASN A 134 21.20 2.22 2.99
C ASN A 134 21.27 3.04 4.28
N GLY A 135 20.10 3.37 4.83
CA GLY A 135 19.97 3.93 6.16
C GLY A 135 20.40 2.94 7.23
N GLY A 136 21.14 3.42 8.23
CA GLY A 136 21.55 2.68 9.40
C GLY A 136 20.35 2.37 10.31
N ALA A 137 20.47 1.32 11.11
CA ALA A 137 19.43 0.96 12.08
C ALA A 137 19.40 1.95 13.25
N GLY A 138 18.20 2.27 13.76
CA GLY A 138 18.01 3.07 14.97
C GLY A 138 18.45 2.32 16.24
N GLY A 139 18.46 2.94 17.41
CA GLY A 139 18.91 2.33 18.66
C GLY A 139 18.11 1.09 19.07
N LEU A 140 18.71 0.20 19.85
CA LEU A 140 18.09 -1.05 20.30
C LEU A 140 16.81 -0.81 21.13
N LEU A 141 16.80 0.21 22.02
CA LEU A 141 15.64 0.55 22.85
C LEU A 141 14.81 1.68 22.25
N TYR A 142 15.46 2.77 21.84
CA TYR A 142 14.78 3.95 21.34
C TYR A 142 15.57 4.56 20.18
N GLY A 143 14.90 4.80 19.06
CA GLY A 143 15.49 5.45 17.90
C GLY A 143 14.87 4.98 16.59
N SER A 144 14.62 5.93 15.71
CA SER A 144 14.12 5.68 14.37
C SER A 144 15.25 5.23 13.45
N GLY A 145 14.94 4.46 12.42
CA GLY A 145 15.91 4.12 11.40
C GLY A 145 16.29 5.30 10.50
N GLY A 146 17.51 5.29 9.98
CA GLY A 146 17.98 6.32 9.06
C GLY A 146 17.29 6.25 7.70
N SER A 147 17.19 7.37 7.00
CA SER A 147 16.65 7.42 5.64
C SER A 147 17.60 6.77 4.64
N GLY A 148 17.07 6.07 3.64
CA GLY A 148 17.84 5.60 2.49
C GLY A 148 18.31 6.76 1.60
N TYR A 149 19.45 6.59 0.93
CA TYR A 149 20.01 7.56 0.00
C TYR A 149 19.26 7.56 -1.33
N SER A 150 18.99 8.74 -1.87
CA SER A 150 18.37 8.94 -3.19
C SER A 150 19.44 9.35 -4.22
N PRO A 151 19.99 8.43 -5.03
CA PRO A 151 20.95 8.77 -6.07
C PRO A 151 20.30 9.53 -7.23
N THR A 152 21.08 10.38 -7.90
CA THR A 152 20.67 11.09 -9.13
C THR A 152 21.17 10.41 -10.41
N ALA A 153 22.14 9.50 -10.30
CA ALA A 153 22.71 8.77 -11.43
C ALA A 153 21.69 7.79 -12.04
N SER A 154 21.64 7.70 -13.37
CA SER A 154 20.76 6.74 -14.03
C SER A 154 21.16 5.29 -13.72
N GLY A 155 20.18 4.43 -13.48
CA GLY A 155 20.36 3.02 -13.12
C GLY A 155 20.72 2.78 -11.65
N ALA A 156 20.96 3.83 -10.86
CA ALA A 156 21.28 3.69 -9.44
C ALA A 156 20.00 3.54 -8.60
N ALA A 157 19.82 2.38 -7.96
CA ALA A 157 18.67 2.12 -7.10
C ALA A 157 18.68 2.99 -5.84
N GLY A 158 17.50 3.33 -5.34
CA GLY A 158 17.35 3.99 -4.05
C GLY A 158 17.82 3.11 -2.90
N GLY A 159 18.50 3.69 -1.92
CA GLY A 159 18.92 2.98 -0.72
C GLY A 159 17.73 2.56 0.14
N ALA A 160 17.81 1.41 0.82
CA ALA A 160 16.79 1.01 1.77
C ALA A 160 16.81 1.90 3.02
N GLY A 161 15.64 2.14 3.60
CA GLY A 161 15.52 2.78 4.91
C GLY A 161 15.95 1.84 6.04
N GLY A 162 16.52 2.41 7.09
CA GLY A 162 16.95 1.65 8.27
C GLY A 162 15.78 1.18 9.13
N ALA A 163 15.92 0.04 9.80
CA ALA A 163 14.93 -0.42 10.77
C ALA A 163 15.13 0.23 12.15
N ALA A 164 14.04 0.45 12.89
CA ALA A 164 14.08 0.82 14.30
C ALA A 164 14.41 -0.39 15.20
N GLY A 165 14.59 -0.15 16.51
CA GLY A 165 14.78 -1.21 17.52
C GLY A 165 13.47 -1.59 18.20
N LEU A 166 13.37 -1.34 19.51
CA LEU A 166 12.16 -1.59 20.29
C LEU A 166 11.10 -0.50 20.09
N ILE A 167 11.50 0.77 20.21
CA ILE A 167 10.64 1.94 20.00
C ILE A 167 11.28 2.86 18.97
N GLY A 168 10.53 3.25 17.93
CA GLY A 168 11.00 4.16 16.88
C GLY A 168 10.39 3.84 15.54
N ASN A 169 10.40 4.79 14.61
CA ASN A 169 9.83 4.56 13.28
C ASN A 169 10.90 3.99 12.32
N GLY A 170 10.46 3.23 11.34
CA GLY A 170 11.34 2.84 10.24
C GLY A 170 11.74 4.04 9.40
N GLY A 171 12.98 4.06 8.93
CA GLY A 171 13.46 5.11 8.03
C GLY A 171 12.80 5.00 6.64
N PRO A 172 12.52 6.11 5.95
CA PRO A 172 12.02 6.05 4.58
C PRO A 172 13.08 5.49 3.62
N GLY A 173 12.63 4.76 2.60
CA GLY A 173 13.49 4.34 1.49
C GLY A 173 13.83 5.51 0.56
N GLY A 174 15.03 5.49 -0.01
CA GLY A 174 15.49 6.48 -0.98
C GLY A 174 14.82 6.32 -2.34
N ALA A 175 14.65 7.42 -3.08
CA ALA A 175 14.16 7.38 -4.45
C ALA A 175 15.22 6.83 -5.40
N GLY A 176 14.82 6.05 -6.40
CA GLY A 176 15.71 5.58 -7.46
C GLY A 176 16.10 6.69 -8.44
N GLY A 177 17.34 6.65 -8.95
CA GLY A 177 17.74 7.45 -10.10
C GLY A 177 17.02 7.02 -11.37
N ALA A 178 17.10 7.81 -12.46
CA ALA A 178 16.40 7.52 -13.71
C ALA A 178 16.64 6.07 -14.18
N ASN A 179 15.59 5.35 -14.60
CA ASN A 179 15.64 3.91 -14.93
C ASN A 179 16.07 2.99 -13.76
N ALA A 180 15.85 3.38 -12.51
CA ALA A 180 16.14 2.54 -11.34
C ALA A 180 14.95 2.41 -10.38
N TRP A 181 15.03 1.39 -9.52
CA TRP A 181 14.03 1.01 -8.54
C TRP A 181 14.08 1.92 -7.31
N GLY A 182 12.94 2.11 -6.66
CA GLY A 182 12.89 2.77 -5.36
C GLY A 182 13.40 1.88 -4.23
N GLY A 183 13.99 2.47 -3.19
CA GLY A 183 14.46 1.75 -2.01
C GLY A 183 13.30 1.36 -1.09
N ALA A 184 13.38 0.19 -0.44
CA ALA A 184 12.37 -0.22 0.53
C ALA A 184 12.38 0.68 1.78
N GLY A 185 11.22 0.89 2.39
CA GLY A 185 11.09 1.52 3.70
C GLY A 185 11.54 0.59 4.82
N GLY A 186 12.13 1.15 5.87
CA GLY A 186 12.59 0.40 7.03
C GLY A 186 11.46 -0.05 7.95
N HIS A 187 11.69 -1.09 8.74
CA HIS A 187 10.71 -1.56 9.73
C HIS A 187 10.58 -0.61 10.92
N GLY A 188 9.36 -0.42 11.40
CA GLY A 188 9.07 0.23 12.67
C GLY A 188 9.52 -0.61 13.86
N GLY A 189 9.53 0.00 15.05
CA GLY A 189 9.99 -0.62 16.28
C GLY A 189 9.14 -1.84 16.64
N TRP A 190 9.77 -2.84 17.27
CA TRP A 190 9.10 -4.08 17.64
C TRP A 190 7.90 -3.84 18.56
N LEU A 191 7.99 -2.90 19.50
CA LEU A 191 6.91 -2.55 20.43
C LEU A 191 6.07 -1.39 19.88
N PHE A 192 6.69 -0.24 19.65
CA PHE A 192 6.01 0.95 19.14
C PHE A 192 6.77 1.55 17.97
N GLY A 193 6.10 1.74 16.84
CA GLY A 193 6.67 2.44 15.71
C GLY A 193 6.01 2.06 14.40
N SER A 194 5.77 3.08 13.58
CA SER A 194 5.30 2.87 12.22
C SER A 194 6.45 2.47 11.30
N GLY A 195 6.16 1.70 10.26
CA GLY A 195 7.12 1.41 9.21
C GLY A 195 7.39 2.64 8.33
N GLY A 196 8.58 2.70 7.74
CA GLY A 196 9.00 3.77 6.85
C GLY A 196 8.34 3.68 5.49
N ALA A 197 8.12 4.81 4.81
CA ALA A 197 7.62 4.81 3.44
C ALA A 197 8.63 4.19 2.47
N GLY A 198 8.15 3.49 1.44
CA GLY A 198 8.97 3.07 0.32
C GLY A 198 9.34 4.24 -0.59
N GLY A 199 10.56 4.21 -1.14
CA GLY A 199 11.06 5.23 -2.05
C GLY A 199 10.43 5.11 -3.44
N GLN A 200 10.26 6.23 -4.13
CA GLN A 200 9.74 6.24 -5.50
C GLN A 200 10.75 5.64 -6.48
N ALA A 201 10.27 4.98 -7.53
CA ALA A 201 11.11 4.61 -8.65
C ALA A 201 11.54 5.85 -9.44
N GLY A 202 12.71 5.77 -10.10
CA GLY A 202 13.12 6.81 -11.03
C GLY A 202 12.33 6.72 -12.34
N ALA A 203 11.98 7.88 -12.91
CA ALA A 203 11.31 7.94 -14.20
C ALA A 203 12.06 7.13 -15.28
N ALA A 204 11.32 6.35 -16.06
CA ALA A 204 11.86 5.44 -17.07
C ALA A 204 11.45 5.87 -18.49
N GLY A 205 12.32 5.60 -19.46
CA GLY A 205 12.01 5.77 -20.89
C GLY A 205 11.40 4.53 -21.55
N THR A 206 11.78 3.32 -21.13
CA THR A 206 11.38 2.04 -21.78
C THR A 206 11.26 0.83 -20.84
N THR A 207 11.99 0.77 -19.72
CA THR A 207 11.92 -0.33 -18.73
C THR A 207 11.12 0.10 -17.51
N GLY A 208 10.01 -0.58 -17.22
CA GLY A 208 9.22 -0.30 -16.03
C GLY A 208 10.03 -0.51 -14.74
N THR A 209 10.19 0.54 -13.95
CA THR A 209 10.88 0.52 -12.66
C THR A 209 9.87 0.56 -11.52
N VAL A 210 9.96 -0.38 -10.58
CA VAL A 210 8.96 -0.50 -9.50
C VAL A 210 9.36 0.38 -8.32
N GLY A 211 8.35 0.96 -7.66
CA GLY A 211 8.55 1.69 -6.41
C GLY A 211 8.97 0.76 -5.27
N GLY A 212 9.67 1.30 -4.28
CA GLY A 212 10.10 0.54 -3.10
C GLY A 212 8.91 0.13 -2.24
N ALA A 213 8.95 -1.05 -1.64
CA ALA A 213 7.93 -1.47 -0.67
C ALA A 213 7.98 -0.57 0.58
N GLY A 214 6.82 -0.34 1.21
CA GLY A 214 6.74 0.27 2.53
C GLY A 214 7.20 -0.69 3.62
N GLY A 215 7.72 -0.14 4.72
CA GLY A 215 8.17 -0.91 5.86
C GLY A 215 7.02 -1.36 6.75
N ASN A 216 7.18 -2.50 7.40
CA ASN A 216 6.18 -3.02 8.35
C ASN A 216 6.34 -2.37 9.75
N ALA A 217 5.26 -2.27 10.50
CA ALA A 217 5.28 -1.99 11.94
C ALA A 217 5.44 -3.28 12.78
N GLY A 218 5.77 -3.13 14.07
CA GLY A 218 5.89 -4.24 15.02
C GLY A 218 4.56 -4.59 15.71
N LEU A 219 4.46 -4.35 17.02
CA LEU A 219 3.26 -4.64 17.81
C LEU A 219 2.20 -3.54 17.67
N PHE A 220 2.63 -2.28 17.75
CA PHE A 220 1.80 -1.09 17.59
C PHE A 220 2.43 -0.13 16.58
N GLY A 221 1.64 0.33 15.59
CA GLY A 221 2.09 1.30 14.59
C GLY A 221 1.50 1.02 13.21
N ALA A 222 1.47 2.02 12.33
CA ALA A 222 0.98 1.83 10.98
C ALA A 222 2.09 1.28 10.06
N GLY A 223 1.72 0.49 9.07
CA GLY A 223 2.62 0.15 7.98
C GLY A 223 2.96 1.37 7.13
N GLY A 224 4.18 1.44 6.62
CA GLY A 224 4.61 2.51 5.72
C GLY A 224 3.95 2.37 4.35
N PRO A 225 3.58 3.46 3.67
CA PRO A 225 3.07 3.38 2.31
C PRO A 225 4.17 2.92 1.34
N GLY A 226 3.79 2.23 0.27
CA GLY A 226 4.70 1.89 -0.82
C GLY A 226 5.06 3.10 -1.70
N GLY A 227 6.23 3.06 -2.32
CA GLY A 227 6.69 4.10 -3.25
C GLY A 227 6.02 4.02 -4.61
N ALA A 228 5.86 5.15 -5.29
CA ALA A 228 5.29 5.17 -6.64
C ALA A 228 6.21 4.48 -7.66
N GLY A 229 5.60 3.84 -8.66
CA GLY A 229 6.28 3.24 -9.81
C GLY A 229 6.67 4.26 -10.87
N GLY A 230 7.56 3.84 -11.77
CA GLY A 230 7.85 4.57 -13.01
C GLY A 230 6.69 4.50 -14.01
N ILE A 231 6.89 5.11 -15.18
CA ILE A 231 5.92 5.06 -16.28
C ILE A 231 5.69 3.60 -16.69
N ASN A 232 4.43 3.19 -16.82
CA ASN A 232 3.99 1.84 -17.14
C ASN A 232 4.50 0.76 -16.15
N ALA A 233 4.83 1.16 -14.92
CA ALA A 233 5.31 0.27 -13.88
C ALA A 233 4.46 0.34 -12.61
N ALA A 234 4.49 -0.75 -11.86
CA ALA A 234 3.82 -0.86 -10.57
C ALA A 234 4.48 0.03 -9.49
N GLY A 235 3.66 0.48 -8.55
CA GLY A 235 4.17 0.98 -7.28
C GLY A 235 4.64 -0.16 -6.39
N GLY A 236 5.36 0.19 -5.33
CA GLY A 236 5.75 -0.76 -4.29
C GLY A 236 4.57 -1.14 -3.41
N ALA A 237 4.62 -2.34 -2.83
CA ALA A 237 3.63 -2.77 -1.84
C ALA A 237 3.61 -1.82 -0.63
N GLY A 238 2.45 -1.65 0.00
CA GLY A 238 2.38 -1.04 1.33
C GLY A 238 2.89 -2.00 2.40
N GLY A 239 3.50 -1.46 3.45
CA GLY A 239 3.95 -2.23 4.61
C GLY A 239 2.80 -2.60 5.53
N LEU A 240 3.01 -3.60 6.39
CA LEU A 240 1.99 -4.11 7.30
C LEU A 240 1.86 -3.24 8.55
N GLY A 241 0.62 -3.09 9.03
CA GLY A 241 0.32 -2.49 10.32
C GLY A 241 0.75 -3.38 11.49
N GLY A 242 0.75 -2.79 12.69
CA GLY A 242 1.15 -3.46 13.92
C GLY A 242 0.22 -4.61 14.26
N TRP A 243 0.79 -5.70 14.78
CA TRP A 243 0.04 -6.93 15.04
C TRP A 243 -1.21 -6.72 15.92
N LEU A 244 -1.09 -5.88 16.96
CA LEU A 244 -2.20 -5.61 17.88
C LEU A 244 -3.01 -4.38 17.45
N TYR A 245 -2.34 -3.36 16.93
CA TYR A 245 -3.01 -2.15 16.44
C TYR A 245 -2.17 -1.38 15.42
N GLY A 246 -2.81 -1.07 14.30
CA GLY A 246 -2.25 -0.23 13.25
C GLY A 246 -2.80 -0.61 11.89
N ASN A 247 -2.91 0.37 11.00
CA ASN A 247 -3.40 0.15 9.64
C ASN A 247 -2.25 -0.28 8.72
N ASN A 248 -2.55 -1.13 7.74
CA ASN A 248 -1.65 -1.41 6.63
C ASN A 248 -1.38 -0.13 5.82
N GLY A 249 -0.16 0.01 5.34
CA GLY A 249 0.23 1.07 4.43
C GLY A 249 -0.46 0.92 3.07
N ALA A 250 -0.76 2.04 2.43
CA ALA A 250 -1.27 2.03 1.06
C ALA A 250 -0.20 1.50 0.09
N ALA A 251 -0.62 0.76 -0.94
CA ALA A 251 0.26 0.47 -2.07
C ALA A 251 0.65 1.77 -2.78
N GLY A 252 1.88 1.81 -3.30
CA GLY A 252 2.36 2.92 -4.10
C GLY A 252 1.59 3.04 -5.42
N VAL A 253 1.45 4.27 -5.91
CA VAL A 253 0.76 4.52 -7.18
C VAL A 253 1.58 3.93 -8.32
N GLY A 254 0.95 3.09 -9.15
CA GLY A 254 1.54 2.53 -10.36
C GLY A 254 0.70 2.86 -11.59
N SER A 255 1.30 2.72 -12.77
CA SER A 255 0.60 2.73 -14.07
C SER A 255 0.78 1.43 -14.89
N PRO A 256 1.01 0.24 -14.29
CA PRO A 256 1.11 -0.97 -15.10
C PRO A 256 -0.26 -1.23 -15.76
N VAL A 257 -0.25 -1.35 -17.08
CA VAL A 257 -1.48 -1.63 -17.85
C VAL A 257 -1.78 -3.13 -17.95
N SER A 258 -0.76 -3.96 -17.71
CA SER A 258 -0.91 -5.41 -17.58
C SER A 258 0.21 -6.02 -16.74
N ALA A 259 -0.05 -7.19 -16.16
CA ALA A 259 0.93 -7.96 -15.41
C ALA A 259 0.72 -9.45 -15.70
N THR A 260 1.75 -10.14 -16.19
CA THR A 260 1.70 -11.57 -16.48
C THR A 260 2.38 -12.35 -15.36
N VAL A 261 1.74 -13.42 -14.90
CA VAL A 261 2.23 -14.34 -13.88
C VAL A 261 2.14 -15.78 -14.38
N PRO A 262 2.97 -16.70 -13.86
CA PRO A 262 2.90 -18.11 -14.24
C PRO A 262 1.55 -18.73 -13.84
N LEU A 263 1.02 -19.57 -14.72
CA LEU A 263 -0.09 -20.47 -14.44
C LEU A 263 0.38 -21.90 -14.65
N GLN A 264 0.32 -22.71 -13.61
CA GLN A 264 0.70 -24.11 -13.67
C GLN A 264 -0.55 -24.99 -13.63
N LEU A 265 -0.45 -26.19 -14.17
CA LEU A 265 -1.46 -27.22 -13.97
C LEU A 265 -0.89 -28.26 -13.02
N THR A 266 -1.68 -28.68 -12.04
CA THR A 266 -1.29 -29.79 -11.16
C THR A 266 -1.26 -31.11 -11.94
N GLU A 267 -0.79 -32.22 -11.34
CA GLU A 267 -0.45 -33.47 -12.03
C GLU A 267 -1.56 -34.06 -12.95
N ARG A 268 -2.83 -33.70 -12.73
CA ARG A 268 -3.97 -34.15 -13.54
C ARG A 268 -4.34 -33.23 -14.70
N GLY A 269 -3.72 -32.06 -14.83
CA GLY A 269 -3.94 -31.14 -15.94
C GLY A 269 -5.28 -30.40 -15.93
N ILE A 270 -5.99 -30.37 -14.78
CA ILE A 270 -7.35 -29.81 -14.65
C ILE A 270 -7.50 -28.76 -13.56
N GLU A 271 -6.47 -28.53 -12.77
CA GLU A 271 -6.46 -27.58 -11.66
C GLU A 271 -5.41 -26.51 -11.98
N PRO A 272 -5.84 -25.34 -12.45
CA PRO A 272 -4.95 -24.23 -12.74
C PRO A 272 -4.53 -23.54 -11.44
N VAL A 273 -3.23 -23.47 -11.18
CA VAL A 273 -2.69 -22.85 -9.97
C VAL A 273 -1.75 -21.69 -10.30
N THR A 274 -1.82 -20.66 -9.47
CA THR A 274 -0.88 -19.53 -9.44
C THR A 274 -0.31 -19.38 -8.04
N TYR A 275 0.68 -18.50 -7.88
CA TYR A 275 1.25 -18.18 -6.58
C TYR A 275 0.98 -16.73 -6.22
N ALA A 276 0.59 -16.49 -4.98
CA ALA A 276 0.50 -15.13 -4.45
C ALA A 276 1.01 -15.06 -3.01
N SER A 277 1.72 -13.98 -2.70
CA SER A 277 2.07 -13.63 -1.33
C SER A 277 0.90 -12.87 -0.70
N ILE A 278 0.39 -13.39 0.41
CA ILE A 278 -0.65 -12.74 1.21
C ILE A 278 0.03 -12.07 2.39
N ASN A 279 -0.24 -10.79 2.62
CA ASN A 279 0.31 -10.03 3.73
C ASN A 279 1.85 -10.03 3.76
N GLY A 280 2.51 -9.99 2.59
CA GLY A 280 3.98 -10.05 2.49
C GLY A 280 4.61 -11.37 2.96
N GLY A 281 3.81 -12.42 3.15
CA GLY A 281 4.25 -13.75 3.57
C GLY A 281 4.91 -14.55 2.45
N ARG A 282 5.15 -15.84 2.70
CA ARG A 282 5.59 -16.77 1.65
C ARG A 282 4.49 -16.89 0.58
N PRO A 283 4.86 -17.00 -0.71
CA PRO A 283 3.87 -17.29 -1.75
C PRO A 283 3.12 -18.59 -1.46
N VAL A 284 1.79 -18.51 -1.54
CA VAL A 284 0.85 -19.63 -1.36
C VAL A 284 0.41 -20.12 -2.74
N GLN A 285 0.33 -21.44 -2.94
CA GLN A 285 -0.24 -22.00 -4.18
C GLN A 285 -1.76 -21.86 -4.13
N LEU A 286 -2.35 -21.20 -5.12
CA LEU A 286 -3.77 -20.89 -5.17
C LEU A 286 -4.38 -21.45 -6.46
N GLU A 287 -5.45 -22.22 -6.32
CA GLU A 287 -6.28 -22.64 -7.46
C GLU A 287 -7.01 -21.42 -8.02
N VAL A 288 -6.82 -21.16 -9.31
CA VAL A 288 -7.54 -20.10 -10.04
C VAL A 288 -8.92 -20.63 -10.38
N ASP A 289 -9.92 -20.15 -9.66
CA ASP A 289 -11.30 -20.63 -9.74
C ASP A 289 -12.23 -19.54 -10.25
N THR A 290 -12.66 -19.63 -11.50
CA THR A 290 -13.67 -18.72 -12.07
C THR A 290 -15.07 -19.00 -11.54
N GLY A 291 -15.34 -20.22 -11.07
CA GLY A 291 -16.60 -20.68 -10.50
C GLY A 291 -16.97 -20.05 -9.15
N SER A 292 -15.97 -19.53 -8.42
CA SER A 292 -16.15 -18.91 -7.09
C SER A 292 -15.63 -17.47 -7.02
N VAL A 293 -15.94 -16.78 -5.92
CA VAL A 293 -15.48 -15.41 -5.66
C VAL A 293 -14.77 -15.34 -4.31
N GLY A 294 -13.68 -14.59 -4.30
CA GLY A 294 -12.91 -14.32 -3.09
C GLY A 294 -11.70 -15.23 -2.94
N LEU A 295 -10.69 -14.70 -2.25
CA LEU A 295 -9.48 -15.44 -1.92
C LEU A 295 -9.63 -16.09 -0.54
N ILE A 296 -9.47 -17.41 -0.46
CA ILE A 296 -9.39 -18.14 0.81
C ILE A 296 -8.13 -19.00 0.82
N ALA A 297 -7.26 -18.80 1.82
CA ALA A 297 -6.07 -19.61 2.02
C ALA A 297 -5.89 -19.98 3.51
N PRO A 298 -5.21 -21.10 3.80
CA PRO A 298 -5.15 -21.64 5.15
C PRO A 298 -4.18 -20.85 6.04
N PHE A 299 -4.49 -20.79 7.33
CA PHE A 299 -3.71 -20.00 8.27
C PHE A 299 -2.26 -20.48 8.43
N TRP A 300 -1.93 -21.74 8.14
CA TRP A 300 -0.55 -22.24 8.24
C TRP A 300 0.32 -21.81 7.06
N ASP A 301 -0.27 -21.42 5.92
CA ASP A 301 0.48 -20.90 4.77
C ASP A 301 0.68 -19.39 4.85
N ILE A 302 -0.34 -18.67 5.32
CA ILE A 302 -0.31 -17.22 5.53
C ILE A 302 0.42 -16.86 6.84
N GLY A 303 0.20 -17.66 7.89
CA GLY A 303 0.47 -17.28 9.27
C GLY A 303 -0.64 -16.37 9.85
N LEU A 304 -0.65 -16.21 11.18
CA LEU A 304 -1.55 -15.28 11.89
C LEU A 304 -0.84 -14.00 12.36
N ARG A 305 0.44 -13.85 12.04
CA ARG A 305 1.23 -12.69 12.43
C ARG A 305 1.01 -11.56 11.43
N HIS A 306 0.88 -10.34 11.95
CA HIS A 306 0.69 -9.09 11.21
C HIS A 306 -0.58 -8.99 10.33
N LEU A 307 -1.59 -9.86 10.51
CA LEU A 307 -2.89 -9.72 9.82
C LEU A 307 -3.83 -8.71 10.49
N GLY A 308 -3.52 -8.29 11.72
CA GLY A 308 -4.40 -7.47 12.55
C GLY A 308 -5.56 -8.28 13.14
N LEU A 309 -6.66 -7.59 13.47
CA LEU A 309 -7.90 -8.22 13.93
C LEU A 309 -8.77 -8.65 12.75
N PRO A 310 -9.47 -9.80 12.85
CA PRO A 310 -10.38 -10.21 11.79
C PRO A 310 -11.57 -9.24 11.69
N THR A 311 -11.95 -8.89 10.47
CA THR A 311 -13.08 -8.03 10.13
C THR A 311 -14.39 -8.80 9.96
N GLY A 312 -14.31 -10.14 9.86
CA GLY A 312 -15.47 -11.01 9.69
C GLY A 312 -15.18 -12.47 9.99
N ILE A 313 -16.25 -13.27 10.05
CA ILE A 313 -16.21 -14.73 10.20
C ILE A 313 -17.24 -15.35 9.26
N GLY A 314 -16.86 -16.41 8.55
CA GLY A 314 -17.74 -17.04 7.57
C GLY A 314 -17.46 -18.53 7.39
N LEU A 315 -18.38 -19.19 6.70
CA LEU A 315 -18.25 -20.59 6.27
C LEU A 315 -18.17 -20.64 4.75
N ALA A 316 -17.21 -21.38 4.24
CA ALA A 316 -17.08 -21.70 2.81
C ALA A 316 -17.24 -23.21 2.61
N ALA A 317 -17.94 -23.58 1.54
CA ALA A 317 -18.15 -24.97 1.13
C ALA A 317 -17.70 -25.14 -0.32
N TYR A 318 -16.56 -25.79 -0.52
CA TYR A 318 -16.04 -26.13 -1.85
C TYR A 318 -16.39 -27.57 -2.21
N GLY A 319 -16.38 -27.92 -3.50
CA GLY A 319 -16.98 -29.14 -4.09
C GLY A 319 -16.47 -30.50 -3.58
N SER A 320 -15.56 -30.54 -2.61
CA SER A 320 -14.98 -31.74 -2.00
C SER A 320 -15.82 -32.36 -0.87
N GLY A 321 -16.84 -31.64 -0.38
CA GLY A 321 -17.52 -32.01 0.86
C GLY A 321 -16.68 -31.70 2.11
N VAL A 322 -15.68 -30.83 2.00
CA VAL A 322 -15.00 -30.21 3.15
C VAL A 322 -15.46 -28.76 3.24
N ASN A 323 -15.95 -28.39 4.41
CA ASN A 323 -16.28 -27.00 4.73
C ASN A 323 -15.13 -26.38 5.51
N CYS A 324 -14.96 -25.07 5.34
CA CYS A 324 -13.96 -24.28 6.03
C CYS A 324 -14.62 -23.14 6.80
N LEU A 325 -14.34 -23.04 8.10
CA LEU A 325 -14.49 -21.82 8.86
C LEU A 325 -13.31 -20.91 8.54
N TYR A 326 -13.60 -19.71 8.04
CA TYR A 326 -12.58 -18.71 7.76
C TYR A 326 -12.85 -17.42 8.53
N LEU A 327 -11.77 -16.71 8.83
CA LEU A 327 -11.78 -15.36 9.35
C LEU A 327 -11.40 -14.41 8.21
N THR A 328 -12.08 -13.28 8.08
CA THR A 328 -11.77 -12.27 7.06
C THR A 328 -10.77 -11.26 7.61
N PHE A 329 -9.76 -10.92 6.83
CA PHE A 329 -8.78 -9.86 7.15
C PHE A 329 -8.60 -8.93 5.96
N ASP A 330 -8.37 -7.64 6.21
CA ASP A 330 -8.02 -6.67 5.18
C ASP A 330 -6.50 -6.59 5.01
N THR A 331 -5.99 -7.18 3.92
CA THR A 331 -4.57 -7.35 3.69
C THR A 331 -4.20 -7.21 2.22
N THR A 332 -2.92 -7.06 1.93
CA THR A 332 -2.40 -7.04 0.55
C THR A 332 -2.25 -8.45 -0.02
N VAL A 333 -2.44 -8.57 -1.33
CA VAL A 333 -2.16 -9.77 -2.12
C VAL A 333 -1.20 -9.35 -3.25
N ASP A 334 -0.05 -10.02 -3.32
CA ASP A 334 0.99 -9.79 -4.32
C ASP A 334 1.14 -11.03 -5.20
N PHE A 335 0.70 -10.93 -6.45
CA PHE A 335 0.85 -12.00 -7.44
C PHE A 335 2.22 -11.99 -8.13
N GLY A 336 3.07 -11.01 -7.82
CA GLY A 336 4.32 -10.72 -8.51
C GLY A 336 4.12 -9.82 -9.73
N ASN A 337 5.25 -9.44 -10.36
CA ASN A 337 5.28 -8.60 -11.55
C ASN A 337 4.50 -7.27 -11.43
N GLY A 338 4.36 -6.76 -10.20
CA GLY A 338 3.66 -5.51 -9.93
C GLY A 338 2.12 -5.61 -9.81
N ALA A 339 1.55 -6.82 -9.91
CA ALA A 339 0.15 -7.07 -9.59
C ALA A 339 -0.03 -7.19 -8.07
N ILE A 340 -0.05 -6.05 -7.40
CA ILE A 340 -0.18 -5.93 -5.95
C ILE A 340 -1.47 -5.19 -5.64
N THR A 341 -2.35 -5.78 -4.83
CA THR A 341 -3.60 -5.14 -4.44
C THR A 341 -3.37 -4.05 -3.40
N ALA A 342 -4.26 -3.06 -3.35
CA ALA A 342 -4.50 -2.35 -2.11
C ALA A 342 -5.00 -3.35 -1.02
N PRO A 343 -4.96 -3.01 0.28
CA PRO A 343 -5.58 -3.85 1.29
C PRO A 343 -7.02 -4.22 0.89
N THR A 344 -7.28 -5.51 0.82
CA THR A 344 -8.55 -6.10 0.38
C THR A 344 -8.90 -7.27 1.28
N SER A 345 -10.18 -7.65 1.27
CA SER A 345 -10.65 -8.73 2.12
C SER A 345 -10.14 -10.09 1.62
N VAL A 346 -9.47 -10.81 2.51
CA VAL A 346 -8.94 -12.17 2.29
C VAL A 346 -9.47 -13.07 3.40
N GLY A 347 -10.00 -14.23 3.01
CA GLY A 347 -10.40 -15.28 3.93
C GLY A 347 -9.19 -16.11 4.37
N VAL A 348 -9.02 -16.25 5.68
CA VAL A 348 -8.01 -17.10 6.29
C VAL A 348 -8.72 -18.29 6.91
N GLY A 349 -8.56 -19.46 6.28
CA GLY A 349 -9.16 -20.70 6.75
C GLY A 349 -8.51 -21.17 8.05
N VAL A 350 -9.31 -21.32 9.10
CA VAL A 350 -8.83 -21.66 10.47
C VAL A 350 -9.25 -23.05 10.93
N VAL A 351 -10.42 -23.54 10.49
CA VAL A 351 -10.93 -24.86 10.86
C VAL A 351 -11.59 -25.50 9.66
N TYR A 352 -11.18 -26.73 9.34
CA TYR A 352 -11.72 -27.53 8.24
C TYR A 352 -12.48 -28.72 8.80
N PHE A 353 -13.66 -28.99 8.27
CA PHE A 353 -14.51 -30.07 8.77
C PHE A 353 -15.27 -30.78 7.64
N PRO A 354 -15.43 -32.11 7.76
CA PRO A 354 -16.02 -32.90 6.69
C PRO A 354 -17.55 -32.86 6.76
N THR A 355 -18.21 -32.89 5.59
CA THR A 355 -19.68 -33.01 5.48
C THR A 355 -20.13 -34.42 5.15
N SER A 356 -19.20 -35.36 4.94
CA SER A 356 -19.48 -36.77 4.67
C SER A 356 -18.38 -37.69 5.23
N PRO A 357 -18.67 -39.01 5.44
CA PRO A 357 -17.65 -39.98 5.82
C PRO A 357 -16.49 -40.09 4.82
N TYR A 358 -16.77 -39.85 3.53
CA TYR A 358 -15.73 -39.79 2.50
C TYR A 358 -14.81 -38.60 2.70
N ALA A 359 -15.37 -37.41 2.96
CA ALA A 359 -14.60 -36.22 3.28
C ALA A 359 -13.80 -36.35 4.59
N LEU A 360 -14.32 -37.09 5.58
CA LEU A 360 -13.60 -37.39 6.82
C LEU A 360 -12.35 -38.22 6.54
N LEU A 361 -12.44 -39.23 5.66
CA LEU A 361 -11.30 -40.04 5.25
C LEU A 361 -10.24 -39.18 4.54
N THR A 362 -10.67 -38.26 3.69
CA THR A 362 -9.79 -37.31 3.03
C THR A 362 -9.05 -36.41 4.02
N LEU A 363 -9.76 -35.84 5.00
CA LEU A 363 -9.14 -35.02 6.06
C LEU A 363 -8.18 -35.83 6.93
N ALA A 364 -8.49 -37.09 7.21
CA ALA A 364 -7.70 -37.94 8.10
C ALA A 364 -6.45 -38.55 7.43
N LEU A 365 -6.47 -38.77 6.12
CA LEU A 365 -5.41 -39.43 5.37
C LEU A 365 -4.66 -38.52 4.38
N GLY A 366 -5.15 -37.31 4.14
CA GLY A 366 -4.47 -36.33 3.29
C GLY A 366 -3.21 -35.77 3.97
N PRO A 367 -2.15 -35.42 3.21
CA PRO A 367 -1.10 -34.56 3.73
C PRO A 367 -1.73 -33.25 4.21
N VAL A 368 -1.18 -32.65 5.27
CA VAL A 368 -1.73 -31.49 6.01
C VAL A 368 -1.77 -30.17 5.19
N GLY A 369 -1.80 -30.21 3.87
CA GLY A 369 -1.80 -29.05 2.98
C GLY A 369 -2.05 -29.45 1.52
N PRO A 370 -3.28 -29.91 1.21
CA PRO A 370 -4.27 -29.01 0.61
C PRO A 370 -5.71 -29.36 1.05
N LEU A 371 -6.35 -28.52 1.87
CA LEU A 371 -7.70 -28.80 2.40
C LEU A 371 -8.82 -28.05 1.66
N ILE A 372 -8.47 -27.16 0.73
CA ILE A 372 -9.43 -26.33 0.01
C ILE A 372 -9.50 -26.63 -1.49
N GLY A 373 -8.48 -27.30 -2.04
CA GLY A 373 -8.57 -28.02 -3.32
C GLY A 373 -9.37 -29.33 -3.16
N LEU A 374 -10.04 -29.76 -4.21
CA LEU A 374 -10.96 -30.87 -4.24
C LEU A 374 -10.44 -32.19 -3.62
N GLY A 375 -10.71 -32.41 -2.33
CA GLY A 375 -10.59 -33.74 -1.72
C GLY A 375 -9.20 -34.39 -1.94
N PRO A 376 -9.05 -35.72 -2.07
CA PRO A 376 -7.75 -36.38 -2.28
C PRO A 376 -7.08 -36.07 -3.65
N PHE A 377 -7.54 -35.06 -4.39
CA PHE A 377 -7.30 -34.89 -5.83
C PHE A 377 -6.91 -33.47 -6.28
N GLY A 378 -6.80 -32.49 -5.38
CA GLY A 378 -6.22 -31.17 -5.68
C GLY A 378 -4.93 -30.93 -4.88
N THR A 379 -3.97 -30.16 -5.41
CA THR A 379 -2.71 -29.84 -4.70
C THR A 379 -2.63 -28.40 -4.20
N ALA A 380 -3.57 -27.54 -4.59
CA ALA A 380 -3.54 -26.15 -4.18
C ALA A 380 -3.81 -25.97 -2.69
N ASP A 381 -3.02 -25.10 -2.06
CA ASP A 381 -3.15 -24.79 -0.64
C ASP A 381 -4.40 -23.94 -0.36
N GLY A 382 -4.81 -23.08 -1.30
CA GLY A 382 -6.00 -22.24 -1.20
C GLY A 382 -6.71 -21.99 -2.53
N ILE A 383 -7.82 -21.23 -2.49
CA ILE A 383 -8.64 -20.88 -3.66
C ILE A 383 -8.57 -19.39 -3.93
N LEU A 384 -8.23 -19.04 -5.17
CA LEU A 384 -8.35 -17.70 -5.75
C LEU A 384 -9.62 -17.64 -6.59
N GLY A 385 -10.74 -17.30 -5.96
CA GLY A 385 -12.01 -17.08 -6.63
C GLY A 385 -12.03 -15.76 -7.41
N ILE A 386 -12.03 -15.82 -8.74
CA ILE A 386 -12.01 -14.64 -9.63
C ILE A 386 -13.33 -14.39 -10.35
N GLY A 387 -14.37 -15.17 -10.05
CA GLY A 387 -15.72 -14.94 -10.54
C GLY A 387 -16.30 -13.60 -10.09
N VAL A 388 -17.18 -13.03 -10.93
CA VAL A 388 -17.81 -11.72 -10.75
C VAL A 388 -19.29 -11.86 -10.36
N ASN A 389 -20.00 -12.86 -10.90
CA ASN A 389 -21.46 -13.06 -10.72
C ASN A 389 -21.83 -14.43 -10.13
N THR A 390 -21.01 -14.97 -9.23
CA THR A 390 -21.12 -16.34 -8.69
C THR A 390 -22.33 -16.59 -7.77
N GLY A 391 -23.17 -15.58 -7.52
CA GLY A 391 -24.30 -15.68 -6.60
C GLY A 391 -23.91 -15.88 -5.14
N GLY A 392 -22.66 -15.56 -4.76
CA GLY A 392 -22.14 -15.72 -3.40
C GLY A 392 -21.49 -17.08 -3.12
N PHE A 393 -21.36 -17.95 -4.13
CA PHE A 393 -20.64 -19.22 -4.01
C PHE A 393 -19.14 -18.96 -3.73
N PRO A 394 -18.53 -19.67 -2.75
CA PRO A 394 -18.98 -20.87 -2.05
C PRO A 394 -19.51 -20.61 -0.63
N THR A 395 -19.83 -19.37 -0.28
CA THR A 395 -20.06 -18.98 1.12
C THR A 395 -21.52 -19.05 1.53
N ALA A 396 -21.75 -19.53 2.75
CA ALA A 396 -23.04 -19.42 3.43
C ALA A 396 -22.85 -18.55 4.68
N GLY A 397 -23.57 -17.42 4.78
CA GLY A 397 -23.52 -16.51 5.92
C GLY A 397 -22.96 -15.13 5.57
N ALA A 398 -21.85 -14.73 6.21
CA ALA A 398 -21.17 -13.45 5.93
C ALA A 398 -20.82 -13.31 4.45
N PRO A 399 -20.78 -12.08 3.90
CA PRO A 399 -20.39 -11.89 2.51
C PRO A 399 -19.01 -12.51 2.27
N PRO A 400 -18.81 -13.20 1.13
CA PRO A 400 -17.51 -13.76 0.79
C PRO A 400 -16.45 -12.66 0.78
N PRO A 401 -15.18 -13.00 1.03
CA PRO A 401 -14.08 -12.09 0.69
C PRO A 401 -14.28 -11.56 -0.73
N GLY A 402 -14.01 -10.27 -0.93
CA GLY A 402 -14.19 -9.59 -2.20
C GLY A 402 -13.31 -10.18 -3.30
N ASN A 403 -13.70 -9.97 -4.56
CA ASN A 403 -12.87 -10.37 -5.69
C ASN A 403 -11.57 -9.55 -5.70
N VAL A 404 -10.44 -10.20 -5.39
CA VAL A 404 -9.13 -9.54 -5.25
C VAL A 404 -8.63 -8.89 -6.54
N ILE A 405 -9.13 -9.31 -7.70
CA ILE A 405 -8.83 -8.69 -9.00
C ILE A 405 -9.33 -7.24 -9.02
N THR A 406 -10.52 -7.01 -8.48
CA THR A 406 -11.11 -5.65 -8.44
C THR A 406 -10.35 -4.69 -7.51
N ALA A 407 -9.50 -5.21 -6.63
CA ALA A 407 -8.65 -4.44 -5.73
C ALA A 407 -7.25 -4.15 -6.30
N LEU A 408 -6.94 -4.63 -7.52
CA LEU A 408 -5.72 -4.26 -8.22
C LEU A 408 -5.78 -2.79 -8.69
N PRO A 409 -4.63 -2.09 -8.76
CA PRO A 409 -4.60 -0.69 -9.12
C PRO A 409 -4.75 -0.46 -10.63
N GLY A 410 -5.39 0.66 -11.00
CA GLY A 410 -5.45 1.12 -12.39
C GLY A 410 -6.08 0.10 -13.33
N ASP A 411 -5.48 -0.09 -14.50
CA ASP A 411 -6.00 -0.98 -15.54
C ASP A 411 -5.87 -2.47 -15.20
N LEU A 412 -5.05 -2.84 -14.19
CA LEU A 412 -4.90 -4.23 -13.76
C LEU A 412 -6.20 -4.85 -13.24
N ASN A 413 -7.18 -4.05 -12.83
CA ASN A 413 -8.47 -4.53 -12.33
C ASN A 413 -9.51 -4.83 -13.41
N GLN A 414 -9.20 -4.58 -14.69
CA GLN A 414 -10.15 -4.74 -15.79
C GLN A 414 -10.53 -6.20 -16.05
N GLY A 415 -9.68 -7.15 -15.65
CA GLY A 415 -9.93 -8.58 -15.81
C GLY A 415 -8.66 -9.41 -15.78
N VAL A 416 -8.84 -10.69 -16.10
CA VAL A 416 -7.78 -11.70 -16.11
C VAL A 416 -7.90 -12.56 -17.36
N LEU A 417 -6.83 -12.62 -18.15
CA LEU A 417 -6.66 -13.63 -19.19
C LEU A 417 -6.09 -14.91 -18.58
N ILE A 418 -6.81 -16.03 -18.73
CA ILE A 418 -6.30 -17.36 -18.42
C ILE A 418 -5.86 -18.00 -19.74
N ASN A 419 -4.55 -18.18 -19.92
CA ASN A 419 -3.96 -18.80 -21.10
C ASN A 419 -3.18 -20.04 -20.69
N ALA A 420 -3.90 -21.08 -20.27
CA ALA A 420 -3.33 -22.33 -19.80
C ALA A 420 -2.44 -23.05 -20.83
N PRO A 421 -2.74 -23.04 -22.15
CA PRO A 421 -1.83 -23.61 -23.16
C PRO A 421 -0.44 -22.98 -23.18
N HIS A 422 -0.32 -21.72 -22.74
CA HIS A 422 0.95 -21.00 -22.60
C HIS A 422 1.46 -20.94 -21.16
N GLY A 423 0.77 -21.56 -20.20
CA GLY A 423 1.14 -21.56 -18.79
C GLY A 423 1.16 -20.17 -18.17
N GLN A 424 0.24 -19.29 -18.59
CA GLN A 424 0.23 -17.88 -18.18
C GLN A 424 -1.15 -17.41 -17.76
N MET A 425 -1.15 -16.51 -16.78
CA MET A 425 -2.29 -15.70 -16.38
C MET A 425 -1.89 -14.23 -16.47
N GLN A 426 -2.72 -13.38 -17.07
CA GLN A 426 -2.40 -11.97 -17.25
C GLN A 426 -3.52 -11.07 -16.72
N PHE A 427 -3.17 -10.21 -15.77
CA PHE A 427 -4.04 -9.14 -15.27
C PHE A 427 -4.02 -7.95 -16.23
N GLY A 428 -5.12 -7.22 -16.31
CA GLY A 428 -5.24 -6.01 -17.12
C GLY A 428 -6.31 -6.11 -18.20
N ALA A 429 -6.27 -5.17 -19.15
CA ALA A 429 -7.10 -5.23 -20.35
C ALA A 429 -6.86 -6.53 -21.14
N ASN A 430 -7.89 -7.05 -21.82
CA ASN A 430 -7.72 -8.21 -22.69
C ASN A 430 -6.68 -7.90 -23.78
N PRO A 431 -5.54 -8.59 -23.83
CA PRO A 431 -4.49 -8.33 -24.81
C PRO A 431 -4.75 -9.02 -26.16
N LEU A 432 -5.75 -9.91 -26.22
CA LEU A 432 -6.04 -10.73 -27.40
C LEU A 432 -7.26 -10.22 -28.17
N SER A 433 -7.42 -10.75 -29.37
CA SER A 433 -8.60 -10.51 -30.18
C SER A 433 -9.66 -11.57 -29.86
N PRO A 434 -10.87 -11.15 -29.45
CA PRO A 434 -11.97 -12.07 -29.23
C PRO A 434 -12.30 -12.87 -30.48
N LEU A 435 -12.67 -14.14 -30.30
CA LEU A 435 -13.41 -14.85 -31.33
C LEU A 435 -14.65 -14.02 -31.71
N PRO A 436 -14.97 -13.87 -33.01
CA PRO A 436 -16.11 -13.07 -33.43
C PRO A 436 -17.40 -13.50 -32.74
N ASN A 437 -18.03 -12.58 -32.01
CA ASN A 437 -19.26 -12.82 -31.23
C ASN A 437 -19.12 -13.86 -30.09
N ALA A 438 -17.92 -14.05 -29.53
CA ALA A 438 -17.67 -14.97 -28.41
C ALA A 438 -17.52 -14.27 -27.05
N SER A 439 -18.07 -13.05 -26.94
CA SER A 439 -18.17 -12.30 -25.69
C SER A 439 -19.51 -12.60 -25.02
N ILE A 440 -19.46 -13.26 -23.87
CA ILE A 440 -20.62 -13.79 -23.16
C ILE A 440 -20.85 -12.99 -21.90
N SER A 441 -22.05 -12.42 -21.76
CA SER A 441 -22.44 -11.74 -20.52
C SER A 441 -22.49 -12.73 -19.37
N GLY A 442 -21.79 -12.41 -18.29
CA GLY A 442 -21.65 -13.26 -17.10
C GLY A 442 -20.26 -13.88 -16.98
N ALA A 443 -19.75 -13.89 -15.74
CA ALA A 443 -18.53 -14.57 -15.35
C ALA A 443 -18.64 -15.00 -13.89
N PRO A 444 -18.82 -16.30 -13.56
CA PRO A 444 -18.83 -17.45 -14.47
C PRO A 444 -20.22 -17.84 -15.01
N VAL A 445 -21.32 -17.32 -14.44
CA VAL A 445 -22.67 -17.81 -14.75
C VAL A 445 -23.17 -17.17 -16.04
N ALA A 446 -23.43 -17.99 -17.05
CA ALA A 446 -23.83 -17.54 -18.37
C ALA A 446 -24.86 -18.47 -19.04
N PRO A 447 -25.83 -17.93 -19.80
CA PRO A 447 -26.67 -18.73 -20.68
C PRO A 447 -25.86 -19.17 -21.90
N LEU A 448 -25.84 -20.47 -22.18
CA LEU A 448 -25.16 -21.08 -23.32
C LEU A 448 -26.11 -22.04 -24.05
N ALA A 449 -25.65 -22.58 -25.19
CA ALA A 449 -26.29 -23.71 -25.83
C ALA A 449 -25.26 -24.82 -26.04
N ILE A 450 -25.65 -26.07 -25.83
CA ILE A 450 -24.78 -27.23 -26.03
C ILE A 450 -25.33 -28.13 -27.13
N GLN A 451 -24.42 -28.81 -27.82
CA GLN A 451 -24.73 -29.86 -28.76
C GLN A 451 -23.95 -31.10 -28.38
N ILE A 452 -24.66 -32.20 -28.18
CA ILE A 452 -24.07 -33.52 -27.90
C ILE A 452 -24.03 -34.31 -29.21
N ASN A 453 -22.84 -34.70 -29.62
CA ASN A 453 -22.55 -35.30 -30.92
C ASN A 453 -23.14 -34.42 -32.04
N ASN A 454 -24.03 -34.98 -32.87
CA ASN A 454 -24.75 -34.26 -33.93
C ASN A 454 -26.22 -34.03 -33.54
N GLY A 455 -26.53 -33.98 -32.24
CA GLY A 455 -27.87 -33.77 -31.71
C GLY A 455 -28.38 -32.33 -31.90
N PRO A 456 -29.60 -32.03 -31.41
CA PRO A 456 -30.09 -30.65 -31.40
C PRO A 456 -29.29 -29.78 -30.42
N LEU A 457 -29.31 -28.46 -30.66
CA LEU A 457 -28.83 -27.49 -29.67
C LEU A 457 -29.80 -27.44 -28.48
N VAL A 458 -29.25 -27.57 -27.28
CA VAL A 458 -29.98 -27.52 -26.01
C VAL A 458 -29.53 -26.29 -25.23
N PRO A 459 -30.43 -25.34 -24.94
CA PRO A 459 -30.11 -24.21 -24.05
C PRO A 459 -29.79 -24.71 -22.64
N VAL A 460 -28.77 -24.13 -22.02
CA VAL A 460 -28.34 -24.45 -20.65
C VAL A 460 -27.98 -23.17 -19.90
N VAL A 461 -28.20 -23.18 -18.58
CA VAL A 461 -27.52 -22.23 -17.67
C VAL A 461 -26.22 -22.88 -17.22
N ALA A 462 -25.10 -22.31 -17.63
CA ALA A 462 -23.78 -22.87 -17.37
C ALA A 462 -22.96 -22.01 -16.40
N VAL A 463 -22.05 -22.66 -15.67
CA VAL A 463 -20.96 -22.03 -14.94
C VAL A 463 -19.67 -22.33 -15.69
N ILE A 464 -19.03 -21.29 -16.23
CA ILE A 464 -17.72 -21.39 -16.88
C ILE A 464 -16.65 -21.41 -15.80
N ASP A 465 -16.20 -22.61 -15.45
CA ASP A 465 -15.56 -22.90 -14.16
C ASP A 465 -14.20 -23.58 -14.34
N SER A 466 -13.12 -22.82 -14.12
CA SER A 466 -11.75 -23.33 -14.18
C SER A 466 -11.39 -24.25 -13.01
N GLY A 467 -12.06 -24.14 -11.86
CA GLY A 467 -11.93 -25.04 -10.70
C GLY A 467 -12.91 -26.22 -10.74
N GLY A 468 -13.77 -26.29 -11.77
CA GLY A 468 -14.82 -27.30 -11.91
C GLY A 468 -14.36 -28.70 -12.32
N ALA A 469 -13.05 -28.99 -12.25
CA ALA A 469 -12.43 -30.24 -12.68
C ALA A 469 -12.84 -30.64 -14.13
N SER A 470 -13.41 -31.84 -14.32
CA SER A 470 -13.90 -32.32 -15.63
C SER A 470 -15.33 -31.85 -15.96
N GLY A 471 -15.94 -31.04 -15.09
CA GLY A 471 -17.27 -30.49 -15.28
C GLY A 471 -18.42 -31.44 -14.94
N SER A 472 -19.64 -30.92 -15.09
CA SER A 472 -20.87 -31.66 -14.87
C SER A 472 -21.95 -31.22 -15.86
N ILE A 473 -22.91 -32.10 -16.13
CA ILE A 473 -24.02 -31.85 -17.05
C ILE A 473 -25.29 -32.54 -16.56
N THR A 474 -26.44 -31.89 -16.64
CA THR A 474 -27.71 -32.53 -16.28
C THR A 474 -28.11 -33.61 -17.28
N ALA A 475 -28.77 -34.66 -16.79
CA ALA A 475 -29.32 -35.74 -17.59
C ALA A 475 -30.25 -35.23 -18.71
N SER A 476 -31.04 -34.19 -18.40
CA SER A 476 -31.91 -33.51 -19.35
C SER A 476 -31.15 -32.78 -20.45
N ALA A 477 -30.05 -32.10 -20.12
CA ALA A 477 -29.23 -31.40 -21.10
C ALA A 477 -28.40 -32.38 -21.97
N LEU A 478 -27.94 -33.47 -21.37
CA LEU A 478 -27.20 -34.53 -22.06
C LEU A 478 -28.07 -35.29 -23.07
N GLY A 479 -29.35 -35.54 -22.74
CA GLY A 479 -30.32 -36.12 -23.69
C GLY A 479 -30.09 -37.59 -24.08
N THR A 480 -29.17 -38.30 -23.41
CA THR A 480 -28.84 -39.70 -23.71
C THR A 480 -29.63 -40.72 -22.87
N GLY A 481 -30.42 -40.25 -21.91
CA GLY A 481 -31.09 -41.10 -20.90
C GLY A 481 -30.18 -41.53 -19.74
N GLN A 482 -28.90 -41.15 -19.76
CA GLN A 482 -27.99 -41.34 -18.64
C GLN A 482 -28.36 -40.38 -17.49
N VAL A 483 -28.38 -40.89 -16.25
CA VAL A 483 -28.80 -40.13 -15.05
C VAL A 483 -27.70 -40.00 -13.98
N SER A 484 -26.57 -40.70 -14.15
CA SER A 484 -25.45 -40.69 -13.21
C SER A 484 -24.16 -41.18 -13.90
N GLY A 485 -23.03 -41.09 -13.20
CA GLY A 485 -21.72 -41.48 -13.71
C GLY A 485 -21.09 -40.40 -14.60
N THR A 486 -20.07 -40.75 -15.37
CA THR A 486 -19.39 -39.83 -16.30
C THR A 486 -19.92 -40.00 -17.72
N VAL A 487 -19.99 -38.93 -18.51
CA VAL A 487 -20.31 -39.03 -19.93
C VAL A 487 -19.31 -39.97 -20.63
N PRO A 488 -19.77 -40.94 -21.45
CA PRO A 488 -18.90 -41.94 -22.06
C PRO A 488 -17.83 -41.32 -22.96
N PRO A 489 -16.60 -41.88 -22.99
CA PRO A 489 -15.57 -41.50 -23.96
C PRO A 489 -16.06 -41.60 -25.41
N GLY A 490 -15.58 -40.71 -26.27
CA GLY A 490 -16.00 -40.63 -27.68
C GLY A 490 -17.26 -39.78 -27.90
N THR A 491 -17.81 -39.15 -26.87
CA THR A 491 -18.93 -38.20 -26.99
C THR A 491 -18.39 -36.84 -27.33
N THR A 492 -18.83 -36.24 -28.44
CA THR A 492 -18.46 -34.85 -28.75
C THR A 492 -19.40 -33.90 -28.03
N ILE A 493 -18.84 -32.92 -27.33
CA ILE A 493 -19.57 -31.85 -26.64
C ILE A 493 -19.12 -30.55 -27.27
N SER A 494 -20.06 -29.86 -27.93
CA SER A 494 -19.85 -28.55 -28.54
C SER A 494 -20.66 -27.52 -27.79
N VAL A 495 -20.03 -26.40 -27.43
CA VAL A 495 -20.66 -25.34 -26.65
C VAL A 495 -20.67 -24.05 -27.46
N TYR A 496 -21.84 -23.42 -27.49
CA TYR A 496 -22.15 -22.26 -28.32
C TYR A 496 -22.63 -21.10 -27.45
N THR A 497 -22.63 -19.91 -28.04
CA THR A 497 -23.44 -18.78 -27.55
C THR A 497 -24.90 -19.20 -27.34
N SER A 498 -25.62 -18.52 -26.43
CA SER A 498 -27.03 -18.84 -26.13
C SER A 498 -27.97 -18.82 -27.35
N ASN A 499 -27.64 -18.05 -28.38
CA ASN A 499 -28.39 -18.01 -29.64
C ASN A 499 -28.01 -19.15 -30.62
N GLY A 500 -27.05 -20.01 -30.27
CA GLY A 500 -26.60 -21.15 -31.07
C GLY A 500 -25.76 -20.81 -32.31
N GLN A 501 -25.41 -19.53 -32.52
CA GLN A 501 -24.78 -19.08 -33.78
C GLN A 501 -23.25 -19.19 -33.78
N THR A 502 -22.60 -19.03 -32.63
CA THR A 502 -21.14 -19.02 -32.53
C THR A 502 -20.69 -20.21 -31.70
N LEU A 503 -19.85 -21.08 -32.28
CA LEU A 503 -19.17 -22.13 -31.53
C LEU A 503 -18.08 -21.47 -30.66
N LEU A 504 -18.14 -21.71 -29.35
CA LEU A 504 -17.15 -21.21 -28.39
C LEU A 504 -16.00 -22.21 -28.25
N TYR A 505 -16.34 -23.48 -28.02
CA TYR A 505 -15.37 -24.57 -27.97
C TYR A 505 -16.06 -25.91 -28.24
N SER A 506 -15.27 -26.91 -28.64
CA SER A 506 -15.72 -28.28 -28.83
C SER A 506 -14.62 -29.26 -28.46
N TYR A 507 -14.99 -30.37 -27.83
CA TYR A 507 -14.06 -31.46 -27.53
C TYR A 507 -14.77 -32.81 -27.58
N THR A 508 -13.99 -33.87 -27.73
CA THR A 508 -14.46 -35.25 -27.61
C THR A 508 -13.99 -35.83 -26.28
N THR A 509 -14.92 -36.41 -25.52
CA THR A 509 -14.64 -36.96 -24.20
C THR A 509 -13.64 -38.12 -24.28
N SER A 510 -12.78 -38.23 -23.27
CA SER A 510 -11.73 -39.24 -23.14
C SER A 510 -11.96 -40.13 -21.93
N ALA A 511 -11.43 -41.35 -21.99
CA ALA A 511 -11.34 -42.26 -20.85
C ALA A 511 -10.21 -41.86 -19.87
N THR A 512 -9.30 -40.99 -20.31
CA THR A 512 -8.15 -40.54 -19.51
C THR A 512 -8.58 -39.40 -18.60
N VAL A 513 -8.19 -39.46 -17.33
CA VAL A 513 -8.35 -38.34 -16.39
C VAL A 513 -7.60 -37.14 -16.93
N GLY A 514 -8.29 -36.01 -17.04
CA GLY A 514 -7.73 -34.80 -17.64
C GLY A 514 -8.82 -33.82 -18.09
N PRO A 515 -8.43 -32.74 -18.80
CA PRO A 515 -9.34 -31.67 -19.22
C PRO A 515 -10.48 -32.15 -20.11
N PHE A 516 -10.29 -33.26 -20.80
CA PHE A 516 -11.26 -33.83 -21.73
C PHE A 516 -11.94 -35.09 -21.21
N GLN A 517 -11.80 -35.43 -19.92
CA GLN A 517 -12.61 -36.49 -19.33
C GLN A 517 -14.09 -36.10 -19.42
N GLY A 518 -14.97 -37.07 -19.67
CA GLY A 518 -16.41 -36.79 -19.74
C GLY A 518 -16.96 -36.21 -18.44
N PRO A 519 -17.80 -35.15 -18.51
CA PRO A 519 -18.36 -34.51 -17.33
C PRO A 519 -19.23 -35.48 -16.53
N THR A 520 -19.40 -35.20 -15.24
CA THR A 520 -20.29 -35.99 -14.39
C THR A 520 -21.76 -35.68 -14.72
N VAL A 521 -22.57 -36.72 -14.86
CA VAL A 521 -24.00 -36.60 -15.15
C VAL A 521 -24.78 -36.40 -13.86
N MET A 522 -25.51 -35.30 -13.79
CA MET A 522 -26.37 -34.94 -12.65
C MET A 522 -27.83 -35.24 -12.98
N SER A 523 -28.56 -35.84 -12.05
CA SER A 523 -29.99 -36.14 -12.26
C SER A 523 -30.89 -34.89 -12.29
N THR A 524 -30.45 -33.80 -11.65
CA THR A 524 -31.16 -32.52 -11.57
C THR A 524 -30.16 -31.37 -11.64
N PRO A 525 -30.59 -30.13 -11.97
CA PRO A 525 -29.76 -28.94 -11.83
C PRO A 525 -29.20 -28.80 -10.41
N THR A 526 -28.13 -28.02 -10.27
CA THR A 526 -27.56 -27.68 -8.95
C THR A 526 -28.59 -26.94 -8.09
N SER A 527 -28.32 -26.79 -6.78
CA SER A 527 -29.19 -26.00 -5.90
C SER A 527 -29.31 -24.53 -6.31
N LEU A 528 -28.40 -24.04 -7.16
CA LEU A 528 -28.40 -22.71 -7.76
C LEU A 528 -29.02 -22.69 -9.17
N GLY A 529 -29.54 -23.82 -9.65
CA GLY A 529 -30.24 -23.95 -10.93
C GLY A 529 -29.35 -24.09 -12.15
N TYR A 530 -28.10 -24.52 -11.98
CA TYR A 530 -27.16 -24.69 -13.10
C TYR A 530 -27.32 -26.06 -13.75
N ASP A 531 -27.41 -26.07 -15.07
CA ASP A 531 -27.51 -27.28 -15.89
C ASP A 531 -26.13 -27.86 -16.23
N MET A 532 -25.11 -27.01 -16.26
CA MET A 532 -23.77 -27.38 -16.68
C MET A 532 -22.70 -26.64 -15.87
N ILE A 533 -21.65 -27.36 -15.49
CA ILE A 533 -20.37 -26.78 -15.08
C ILE A 533 -19.38 -27.19 -16.15
N THR A 534 -18.72 -26.23 -16.80
CA THR A 534 -17.86 -26.55 -17.97
C THR A 534 -16.65 -27.40 -17.58
N GLY A 535 -16.18 -27.23 -16.35
CA GLY A 535 -14.87 -27.69 -15.94
C GLY A 535 -13.75 -26.97 -16.72
N PHE A 536 -12.57 -27.56 -16.69
CA PHE A 536 -11.35 -26.98 -17.23
C PHE A 536 -11.22 -27.07 -18.76
N ALA A 537 -12.09 -27.84 -19.44
CA ALA A 537 -12.05 -28.05 -20.90
C ALA A 537 -11.89 -26.77 -21.75
N PRO A 538 -12.72 -25.71 -21.58
CA PRO A 538 -12.55 -24.47 -22.36
C PRO A 538 -11.18 -23.82 -22.19
N PHE A 539 -10.65 -23.81 -20.96
CA PHE A 539 -9.37 -23.19 -20.63
C PHE A 539 -8.18 -24.01 -21.13
N ALA A 540 -8.33 -25.34 -21.26
CA ALA A 540 -7.33 -26.21 -21.84
C ALA A 540 -7.23 -26.08 -23.38
N LEU A 541 -8.31 -25.65 -24.04
CA LEU A 541 -8.36 -25.52 -25.50
C LEU A 541 -7.80 -24.18 -25.99
N GLY A 542 -7.94 -23.12 -25.20
CA GLY A 542 -7.53 -21.78 -25.64
C GLY A 542 -7.63 -20.74 -24.53
N PRO A 543 -7.20 -19.51 -24.84
CA PRO A 543 -7.28 -18.39 -23.91
C PRO A 543 -8.73 -18.00 -23.62
N VAL A 544 -9.03 -17.79 -22.34
CA VAL A 544 -10.33 -17.29 -21.87
C VAL A 544 -10.08 -16.07 -20.99
N TYR A 545 -10.66 -14.93 -21.36
CA TYR A 545 -10.58 -13.69 -20.60
C TYR A 545 -11.82 -13.48 -19.73
N ILE A 546 -11.58 -13.20 -18.46
CA ILE A 546 -12.60 -12.92 -17.45
C ILE A 546 -12.60 -11.41 -17.16
N SER A 547 -13.55 -10.70 -17.75
CA SER A 547 -13.76 -9.27 -17.54
C SER A 547 -14.49 -9.01 -16.23
N THR A 548 -14.03 -8.02 -15.46
CA THR A 548 -14.76 -7.50 -14.28
C THR A 548 -15.92 -6.56 -14.66
N SER A 549 -16.03 -6.21 -15.95
CA SER A 549 -17.05 -5.33 -16.51
C SER A 549 -18.15 -6.10 -17.25
N PRO A 550 -19.43 -5.70 -17.13
CA PRO A 550 -19.96 -4.69 -16.20
C PRO A 550 -19.89 -5.14 -14.75
N ASN A 551 -19.73 -4.20 -13.81
CA ASN A 551 -19.59 -4.51 -12.39
C ASN A 551 -20.76 -5.38 -11.87
N GLY A 552 -20.43 -6.46 -11.16
CA GLY A 552 -21.39 -7.42 -10.60
C GLY A 552 -21.97 -8.43 -11.60
N VAL A 553 -21.63 -8.31 -12.89
CA VAL A 553 -22.04 -9.25 -13.94
C VAL A 553 -20.82 -9.92 -14.57
N GLY A 554 -19.83 -9.11 -14.96
CA GLY A 554 -18.65 -9.56 -15.70
C GLY A 554 -18.98 -10.02 -17.12
N THR A 555 -17.93 -10.34 -17.86
CA THR A 555 -18.03 -10.89 -19.22
C THR A 555 -16.98 -11.97 -19.40
N THR A 556 -17.37 -13.14 -19.90
CA THR A 556 -16.43 -14.20 -20.30
C THR A 556 -16.19 -14.11 -21.80
N ILE A 557 -14.92 -14.00 -22.21
CA ILE A 557 -14.54 -13.84 -23.61
C ILE A 557 -13.63 -15.00 -24.00
N PHE A 558 -13.97 -15.68 -25.09
CA PHE A 558 -13.12 -16.69 -25.69
C PHE A 558 -12.27 -16.05 -26.78
N ASP A 559 -10.95 -16.18 -26.67
CA ASP A 559 -9.98 -15.54 -27.55
C ASP A 559 -9.26 -16.57 -28.44
N THR A 560 -8.56 -16.08 -29.46
CA THR A 560 -7.67 -16.86 -30.36
C THR A 560 -6.20 -16.58 -30.13
#